data_AF-A0A9E3DT69-F1
#
_entry.id   AF-A0A9E3DT69-F1
#
_cell.length_a   1.000
_cell.length_b   1.000
_cell.length_c   1.000
_cell.angle_alpha   90.00
_cell.angle_beta   90.00
_cell.angle_gamma   90.00
#
_symmetry.space_group_name_H-M   'P 1'
#
loop_
_entity.id
_entity.type
_entity.pdbx_description
1 polymer ?
#
loop_
_entity_poly.entity_id
_entity_poly.type
_entity_poly.pdbx_seq_one_letter_code
_entity_poly.pdbx_strand_id
1 'polypeptide(L)'
;MLEQAIRREQFGQETERRYIEFIKAELAPRYAELIGNEIQKAYLESYNDYGQNLFDRYVDYADSWIEHQDFKDPDTGQLMDRELLNQELTKIEKPAGIVNPKDFRNEIVKFALRARAGNSGRNPSWTSYEKIREVIERRMFSQVEDLLPVISFGSKKEQETEKKHSEFVQRMMSRGYTERQVRRLVEWYMRAKQAG
;
A
#
# COMPACT_ATOMS: atom_id res chain seq x y z
N MET A 1 10.85 -20.59 -15.80
CA MET A 1 10.05 -21.65 -16.46
C MET A 1 9.94 -21.39 -17.96
N LEU A 2 9.37 -20.26 -18.42
CA LEU A 2 9.25 -19.96 -19.85
C LEU A 2 10.60 -19.82 -20.58
N GLU A 3 11.54 -19.07 -20.01
CA GLU A 3 12.89 -18.93 -20.60
C GLU A 3 13.62 -20.28 -20.73
N GLN A 4 13.45 -21.17 -19.74
CA GLN A 4 14.04 -22.50 -19.77
C GLN A 4 13.35 -23.41 -20.81
N ALA A 5 12.04 -23.27 -21.00
CA ALA A 5 11.31 -24.00 -22.04
C ALA A 5 11.81 -23.58 -23.43
N ILE A 6 11.92 -22.27 -23.70
CA ILE A 6 12.43 -21.76 -24.99
C ILE A 6 13.82 -22.30 -25.31
N ARG A 7 14.73 -22.32 -24.32
CA ARG A 7 16.09 -22.88 -24.49
C ARG A 7 16.09 -24.38 -24.78
N ARG A 8 15.10 -25.13 -24.28
CA ARG A 8 14.99 -26.58 -24.49
C ARG A 8 14.47 -26.92 -25.89
N GLU A 9 13.65 -26.05 -26.47
CA GLU A 9 13.12 -26.21 -27.83
C GLU A 9 14.18 -26.00 -28.93
N GLN A 10 15.39 -25.52 -28.57
CA GLN A 10 16.53 -25.37 -29.48
C GLN A 10 16.19 -24.59 -30.77
N PHE A 11 15.42 -23.50 -30.64
CA PHE A 11 15.17 -22.60 -31.76
C PHE A 11 16.47 -22.03 -32.33
N GLY A 12 16.42 -21.53 -33.57
CA GLY A 12 17.52 -20.72 -34.11
C GLY A 12 17.81 -19.52 -33.20
N GLN A 13 19.10 -19.16 -33.06
CA GLN A 13 19.57 -18.15 -32.10
C GLN A 13 18.78 -16.84 -32.12
N GLU A 14 18.39 -16.37 -33.30
CA GLU A 14 17.63 -15.14 -33.47
C GLU A 14 16.19 -15.25 -32.94
N THR A 15 15.55 -16.41 -33.14
CA THR A 15 14.20 -16.68 -32.64
C THR A 15 14.20 -16.86 -31.12
N GLU A 16 15.17 -17.61 -30.58
CA GLU A 16 15.35 -17.75 -29.14
C GLU A 16 15.56 -16.37 -28.47
N ARG A 17 16.47 -15.56 -29.02
CA ARG A 17 16.76 -14.22 -28.48
C ARG A 17 15.50 -13.35 -28.46
N ARG A 18 14.76 -13.31 -29.57
CA ARG A 18 13.51 -12.54 -29.69
C ARG A 18 12.48 -12.96 -28.64
N TYR A 19 12.29 -14.26 -28.40
CA TYR A 19 11.32 -14.74 -27.41
C TYR A 19 11.75 -14.44 -25.97
N ILE A 20 13.04 -14.60 -25.65
CA ILE A 20 13.57 -14.25 -24.33
C ILE A 20 13.42 -12.75 -24.07
N GLU A 21 13.74 -11.92 -25.07
CA GLU A 21 13.59 -10.46 -24.99
C GLU A 21 12.14 -10.06 -24.77
N PHE A 22 11.20 -10.63 -25.52
CA PHE A 22 9.77 -10.39 -25.33
C PHE A 22 9.29 -10.77 -23.92
N ILE A 23 9.74 -11.91 -23.38
CA ILE A 23 9.39 -12.30 -22.01
C ILE A 23 9.89 -11.26 -21.01
N LYS A 24 11.13 -10.78 -21.15
CA LYS A 24 11.75 -9.87 -20.18
C LYS A 24 11.26 -8.44 -20.28
N ALA A 25 11.06 -7.94 -21.50
CA ALA A 25 10.69 -6.55 -21.76
C ALA A 25 9.19 -6.30 -21.67
N GLU A 26 8.36 -7.29 -22.03
CA GLU A 26 6.90 -7.10 -22.11
C GLU A 26 6.14 -7.92 -21.08
N LEU A 27 6.37 -9.24 -21.03
CA LEU A 27 5.55 -10.11 -20.18
C LEU A 27 5.89 -9.97 -18.70
N ALA A 28 7.18 -9.95 -18.34
CA ALA A 28 7.60 -9.89 -16.95
C ALA A 28 7.16 -8.60 -16.24
N PRO A 29 7.29 -7.39 -16.83
CA PRO A 29 6.81 -6.16 -16.20
C PRO A 29 5.29 -6.14 -16.03
N ARG A 30 4.53 -6.54 -17.07
CA ARG A 30 3.06 -6.61 -16.99
C ARG A 30 2.60 -7.61 -15.94
N TYR A 31 3.27 -8.77 -15.84
CA TYR A 31 2.95 -9.75 -14.81
C TYR A 31 3.35 -9.26 -13.42
N ALA A 32 4.46 -8.53 -13.28
CA ALA A 32 4.85 -7.89 -12.01
C ALA A 32 3.80 -6.87 -11.55
N GLU A 33 3.30 -6.03 -12.45
CA GLU A 33 2.21 -5.09 -12.16
C GLU A 33 0.94 -5.82 -11.74
N LEU A 34 0.51 -6.83 -12.51
CA LEU A 34 -0.66 -7.64 -12.19
C LEU A 34 -0.57 -8.29 -10.81
N ILE A 35 0.54 -8.97 -10.52
CA ILE A 35 0.75 -9.65 -9.23
C ILE A 35 0.90 -8.64 -8.09
N GLY A 36 1.53 -7.50 -8.34
CA GLY A 36 1.56 -6.37 -7.40
C GLY A 36 0.16 -5.95 -7.01
N ASN A 37 -0.72 -5.74 -7.99
CA ASN A 37 -2.12 -5.36 -7.76
C ASN A 37 -2.92 -6.44 -7.01
N GLU A 38 -2.70 -7.72 -7.30
CA GLU A 38 -3.38 -8.82 -6.59
C GLU A 38 -2.91 -8.92 -5.13
N ILE A 39 -1.59 -8.87 -4.88
CA ILE A 39 -1.02 -8.87 -3.53
C ILE A 39 -1.54 -7.65 -2.76
N GLN A 40 -1.53 -6.47 -3.36
CA GLN A 40 -2.05 -5.24 -2.77
C GLN A 40 -3.51 -5.40 -2.39
N LYS A 41 -4.39 -5.84 -3.29
CA LYS A 41 -5.83 -6.00 -3.00
C LYS A 41 -6.09 -6.99 -1.86
N ALA A 42 -5.43 -8.14 -1.90
CA ALA A 42 -5.53 -9.13 -0.83
C ALA A 42 -4.93 -8.65 0.49
N TYR A 43 -4.04 -7.66 0.44
CA TYR A 43 -3.54 -7.03 1.64
C TYR A 43 -4.48 -5.91 2.15
N LEU A 44 -5.03 -5.08 1.25
CA LEU A 44 -5.92 -3.97 1.58
C LEU A 44 -7.22 -4.40 2.28
N GLU A 45 -7.70 -5.60 2.01
CA GLU A 45 -8.87 -6.17 2.69
C GLU A 45 -8.65 -6.44 4.20
N SER A 46 -7.40 -6.51 4.70
CA SER A 46 -7.11 -6.44 6.15
C SER A 46 -7.05 -5.01 6.71
N TYR A 47 -7.06 -4.02 5.83
CA TYR A 47 -6.51 -2.72 6.12
C TYR A 47 -7.60 -1.65 6.24
N ASN A 48 -8.88 -2.03 6.46
CA ASN A 48 -9.88 -1.06 6.91
C ASN A 48 -9.37 -0.33 8.16
N ASP A 49 -8.78 -1.06 9.11
CA ASP A 49 -8.23 -0.48 10.34
C ASP A 49 -6.97 0.34 10.08
N TYR A 50 -6.11 -0.07 9.15
CA TYR A 50 -4.93 0.74 8.80
C TYR A 50 -5.31 2.02 8.03
N GLY A 51 -6.22 1.92 7.06
CA GLY A 51 -6.75 3.05 6.32
C GLY A 51 -7.44 4.01 7.28
N GLN A 52 -8.16 3.49 8.27
CA GLN A 52 -8.74 4.28 9.35
C GLN A 52 -7.64 4.96 10.19
N ASN A 53 -6.62 4.23 10.64
CA ASN A 53 -5.52 4.80 11.42
C ASN A 53 -4.72 5.86 10.64
N LEU A 54 -4.56 5.70 9.33
CA LEU A 54 -3.90 6.67 8.46
C LEU A 54 -4.79 7.91 8.27
N PHE A 55 -6.10 7.72 8.12
CA PHE A 55 -7.06 8.80 8.04
C PHE A 55 -7.15 9.59 9.35
N ASP A 56 -7.24 8.91 10.50
CA ASP A 56 -7.32 9.55 11.81
C ASP A 56 -6.08 10.40 12.07
N ARG A 57 -4.88 9.84 11.84
CA ARG A 57 -3.62 10.61 11.91
C ARG A 57 -3.57 11.77 10.91
N TYR A 58 -4.02 11.56 9.67
CA TYR A 58 -4.08 12.63 8.68
C TYR A 58 -4.95 13.80 9.16
N VAL A 59 -6.13 13.51 9.72
CA VAL A 59 -7.04 14.52 10.24
C VAL A 59 -6.40 15.29 11.39
N ASP A 60 -5.79 14.60 12.35
CA ASP A 60 -5.14 15.25 13.50
C ASP A 60 -3.96 16.13 13.07
N TYR A 61 -3.11 15.62 12.17
CA TYR A 61 -1.97 16.39 11.65
C TYR A 61 -2.44 17.62 10.85
N ALA A 62 -3.47 17.45 10.02
CA ALA A 62 -4.04 18.53 9.22
C ALA A 62 -4.67 19.61 10.11
N ASP A 63 -5.38 19.21 11.17
CA ASP A 63 -5.99 20.12 12.15
C ASP A 63 -4.92 20.94 12.87
N SER A 64 -3.90 20.29 13.45
CA SER A 64 -2.78 21.00 14.10
C SER A 64 -2.01 21.91 13.14
N TRP A 65 -1.82 21.50 11.88
CA TRP A 65 -1.15 22.31 10.88
C TRP A 65 -1.95 23.56 10.47
N ILE A 66 -3.29 23.45 10.44
CA ILE A 66 -4.22 24.55 10.16
C ILE A 66 -4.24 25.52 11.35
N GLU A 67 -4.30 25.01 12.58
CA GLU A 67 -4.36 25.79 13.82
C GLU A 67 -3.00 26.37 14.25
N HIS A 68 -1.93 26.08 13.51
CA HIS A 68 -0.56 26.52 13.83
C HIS A 68 -0.06 26.02 15.20
N GLN A 69 -0.44 24.80 15.57
CA GLN A 69 -0.04 24.18 16.83
C GLN A 69 0.97 23.06 16.60
N ASP A 70 1.90 22.94 17.54
CA ASP A 70 2.77 21.77 17.59
C ASP A 70 1.94 20.55 17.97
N PHE A 71 2.19 19.43 17.30
CA PHE A 71 1.52 18.19 17.58
C PHE A 71 2.44 17.26 18.35
N LYS A 72 1.92 16.65 19.42
CA LYS A 72 2.61 15.60 20.16
C LYS A 72 1.97 14.27 19.82
N ASP A 73 2.71 13.40 19.15
CA ASP A 73 2.23 12.07 18.81
C ASP A 73 1.96 11.25 20.08
N PRO A 74 0.73 10.73 20.27
CA PRO A 74 0.34 10.07 21.52
C PRO A 74 0.99 8.69 21.68
N ASP A 75 1.37 8.04 20.58
CA ASP A 75 1.93 6.69 20.57
C ASP A 75 3.44 6.70 20.80
N THR A 76 4.14 7.67 20.21
CA THR A 76 5.61 7.76 20.21
C THR A 76 6.15 8.88 21.11
N GLY A 77 5.31 9.86 21.47
CA GLY A 77 5.71 11.07 22.18
C GLY A 77 6.47 12.09 21.33
N GLN A 78 6.62 11.85 20.03
CA GLN A 78 7.32 12.74 19.10
C GLN A 78 6.61 14.09 19.02
N LEU A 79 7.37 15.17 19.23
CA LEU A 79 6.90 16.54 18.97
C LEU A 79 7.15 16.90 17.52
N MET A 80 6.12 17.38 16.85
CA MET A 80 6.15 17.80 15.45
C MET A 80 5.73 19.26 15.35
N ASP A 81 6.65 20.08 14.87
CA ASP A 81 6.35 21.45 14.50
C ASP A 81 5.58 21.49 13.17
N ARG A 82 5.17 22.69 12.79
CA ARG A 82 4.38 22.90 11.58
C ARG A 82 5.11 22.48 10.29
N GLU A 83 6.42 22.59 10.23
CA GLU A 83 7.24 22.19 9.07
C GLU A 83 7.20 20.67 8.92
N LEU A 84 7.42 19.94 10.01
CA LEU A 84 7.39 18.48 10.03
C LEU A 84 5.99 17.94 9.77
N LEU A 85 4.94 18.55 10.34
CA LEU A 85 3.55 18.23 10.00
C LEU A 85 3.28 18.38 8.51
N ASN A 86 3.78 19.45 7.89
CA ASN A 86 3.63 19.64 6.45
C ASN A 86 4.32 18.54 5.64
N GLN A 87 5.51 18.11 6.07
CA GLN A 87 6.24 17.01 5.42
C GLN A 87 5.46 15.69 5.52
N GLU A 88 4.95 15.34 6.71
CA GLU A 88 4.16 14.12 6.90
C GLU A 88 2.86 14.14 6.08
N LEU A 89 2.11 15.25 6.09
CA LEU A 89 0.91 15.42 5.27
C LEU A 89 1.23 15.30 3.77
N THR A 90 2.33 15.89 3.32
CA THR A 90 2.76 15.84 1.91
C THR A 90 3.07 14.41 1.47
N LYS A 91 3.64 13.55 2.34
CA LYS A 91 3.88 12.13 2.00
C LYS A 91 2.58 11.39 1.68
N ILE A 92 1.47 11.78 2.30
CA ILE A 92 0.14 11.21 2.10
C ILE A 92 -0.51 11.80 0.83
N GLU A 93 -0.40 13.10 0.63
CA GLU A 93 -1.09 13.86 -0.44
C GLU A 93 -0.42 13.72 -1.81
N LYS A 94 0.91 13.62 -1.86
CA LYS A 94 1.69 13.63 -3.11
C LYS A 94 1.36 12.48 -4.06
N PRO A 95 1.19 11.22 -3.61
CA PRO A 95 0.79 10.10 -4.48
C PRO A 95 -0.56 10.34 -5.19
N ALA A 96 -1.44 11.14 -4.59
CA ALA A 96 -2.73 11.50 -5.15
C ALA A 96 -2.73 12.76 -6.01
N GLY A 97 -1.60 13.47 -6.11
CA GLY A 97 -1.48 14.64 -6.97
C GLY A 97 -2.31 15.84 -6.48
N ILE A 98 -2.46 16.01 -5.17
CA ILE A 98 -3.21 17.14 -4.60
C ILE A 98 -2.52 18.46 -4.96
N VAL A 99 -3.21 19.30 -5.73
CA VAL A 99 -2.68 20.57 -6.27
C VAL A 99 -2.74 21.71 -5.25
N ASN A 100 -3.78 21.73 -4.40
CA ASN A 100 -3.95 22.74 -3.36
C ASN A 100 -4.09 22.08 -1.98
N PRO A 101 -2.95 21.73 -1.34
CA PRO A 101 -2.94 21.03 -0.06
C PRO A 101 -3.68 21.76 1.05
N LYS A 102 -3.59 23.09 1.11
CA LYS A 102 -4.23 23.89 2.16
C LYS A 102 -5.75 23.75 2.11
N ASP A 103 -6.35 23.93 0.94
CA ASP A 103 -7.81 23.82 0.80
C ASP A 103 -8.28 22.38 1.00
N PHE A 104 -7.51 21.41 0.50
CA PHE A 104 -7.78 19.99 0.71
C PHE A 104 -7.80 19.64 2.21
N ARG A 105 -6.75 19.98 2.97
CA ARG A 105 -6.66 19.76 4.43
C ARG A 105 -7.85 20.37 5.16
N ASN A 106 -8.18 21.63 4.86
CA ASN A 106 -9.32 22.33 5.45
C ASN A 106 -10.65 21.62 5.18
N GLU A 107 -10.83 21.12 3.96
CA GLU A 107 -12.03 20.40 3.57
C GLU A 107 -12.18 19.08 4.35
N ILE A 108 -11.09 18.29 4.43
CA ILE A 108 -11.09 17.00 5.13
C ILE A 108 -11.30 17.18 6.64
N VAL A 109 -10.62 18.15 7.26
CA VAL A 109 -10.80 18.45 8.69
C VAL A 109 -12.24 18.88 8.98
N LYS A 110 -12.81 19.80 8.18
CA LYS A 110 -14.21 20.22 8.34
C LYS A 110 -15.20 19.06 8.16
N PHE A 111 -14.92 18.15 7.24
CA PHE A 111 -15.71 16.93 7.05
C PHE A 111 -15.66 16.06 8.31
N ALA A 112 -14.46 15.76 8.81
CA ALA A 112 -14.27 14.93 10.01
C ALA A 112 -14.90 15.54 11.26
N LEU A 113 -14.74 16.86 11.48
CA LEU A 113 -15.33 17.57 12.62
C LEU A 113 -16.87 17.54 12.58
N ARG A 114 -17.48 17.73 11.39
CA ARG A 114 -18.93 17.62 11.22
C ARG A 114 -19.44 16.20 11.52
N ALA A 115 -18.72 15.19 11.07
CA ALA A 115 -19.06 13.80 11.37
C ALA A 115 -18.92 13.47 12.86
N ARG A 116 -17.85 13.94 13.52
CA ARG A 116 -17.63 13.76 14.97
C ARG A 116 -18.76 14.34 15.82
N ALA A 117 -19.25 15.53 15.45
CA ALA A 117 -20.36 16.19 16.15
C ALA A 117 -21.65 15.35 16.15
N GLY A 118 -21.88 14.54 15.11
CA GLY A 118 -23.03 13.64 14.99
C GLY A 118 -22.78 12.20 15.47
N ASN A 119 -21.56 11.85 15.87
CA ASN A 119 -21.14 10.45 16.08
C ASN A 119 -20.36 10.23 17.39
N SER A 120 -20.80 10.86 18.48
CA SER A 120 -20.17 10.72 19.82
C SER A 120 -18.67 10.98 19.83
N GLY A 121 -18.19 11.91 18.99
CA GLY A 121 -16.77 12.26 18.89
C GLY A 121 -15.92 11.31 18.05
N ARG A 122 -16.50 10.26 17.44
CA ARG A 122 -15.77 9.34 16.57
C ARG A 122 -15.63 9.87 15.15
N ASN A 123 -14.42 9.73 14.60
CA ASN A 123 -14.18 10.00 13.19
C ASN A 123 -15.05 9.10 12.30
N PRO A 124 -15.43 9.58 11.10
CA PRO A 124 -16.14 8.75 10.13
C PRO A 124 -15.21 7.68 9.55
N SER A 125 -15.79 6.68 8.88
CA SER A 125 -14.99 5.73 8.11
C SER A 125 -14.18 6.47 7.05
N TRP A 126 -12.90 6.15 6.91
CA TRP A 126 -12.04 6.71 5.87
C TRP A 126 -12.55 6.48 4.43
N THR A 127 -13.42 5.47 4.23
CA THR A 127 -14.07 5.17 2.95
C THR A 127 -15.31 6.04 2.66
N SER A 128 -15.80 6.78 3.65
CA SER A 128 -17.07 7.52 3.55
C SER A 128 -16.98 8.80 2.72
N TYR A 129 -15.76 9.27 2.41
CA TYR A 129 -15.56 10.42 1.54
C TYR A 129 -14.55 10.13 0.44
N GLU A 130 -15.03 10.18 -0.81
CA GLU A 130 -14.29 9.72 -1.98
C GLU A 130 -12.92 10.39 -2.14
N LYS A 131 -12.84 11.70 -1.91
CA LYS A 131 -11.57 12.43 -2.09
C LYS A 131 -10.47 11.96 -1.14
N ILE A 132 -10.79 11.74 0.15
CA ILE A 132 -9.79 11.26 1.11
C ILE A 132 -9.55 9.77 0.96
N ARG A 133 -10.58 9.01 0.56
CA ARG A 133 -10.46 7.59 0.24
C ARG A 133 -9.40 7.36 -0.84
N GLU A 134 -9.48 8.08 -1.96
CA GLU A 134 -8.51 7.95 -3.06
C GLU A 134 -7.08 8.28 -2.59
N VAL A 135 -6.93 9.31 -1.75
CA VAL A 135 -5.64 9.71 -1.18
C VAL A 135 -5.06 8.63 -0.28
N ILE A 136 -5.88 8.09 0.63
CA ILE A 136 -5.49 7.02 1.56
C ILE A 136 -5.15 5.74 0.78
N GLU A 137 -5.97 5.36 -0.21
CA GLU A 137 -5.70 4.23 -1.10
C GLU A 137 -4.36 4.41 -1.82
N ARG A 138 -4.14 5.54 -2.49
CA ARG A 138 -2.88 5.83 -3.21
C ARG A 138 -1.67 5.86 -2.28
N ARG A 139 -1.82 6.37 -1.05
CA ARG A 139 -0.76 6.33 -0.04
C ARG A 139 -0.45 4.89 0.36
N MET A 140 -1.47 4.09 0.67
CA MET A 140 -1.31 2.66 0.99
C MET A 140 -0.63 1.91 -0.17
N PHE A 141 -1.00 2.21 -1.42
CA PHE A 141 -0.38 1.64 -2.62
C PHE A 141 1.08 2.07 -2.82
N SER A 142 1.45 3.29 -2.42
CA SER A 142 2.85 3.77 -2.50
C SER A 142 3.78 3.08 -1.50
N GLN A 143 3.24 2.44 -0.46
CA GLN A 143 4.01 1.81 0.62
C GLN A 143 4.04 0.28 0.55
N VAL A 144 3.84 -0.33 -0.64
CA VAL A 144 3.90 -1.80 -0.77
C VAL A 144 5.21 -2.40 -0.29
N GLU A 145 6.30 -1.64 -0.37
CA GLU A 145 7.61 -2.03 0.16
C GLU A 145 7.58 -2.30 1.67
N ASP A 146 6.82 -1.51 2.42
CA ASP A 146 6.63 -1.68 3.87
C ASP A 146 5.80 -2.95 4.20
N LEU A 147 5.06 -3.47 3.20
CA LEU A 147 4.23 -4.67 3.34
C LEU A 147 5.02 -5.95 3.09
N LEU A 148 6.14 -5.86 2.36
CA LEU A 148 6.96 -7.01 1.96
C LEU A 148 7.42 -7.88 3.15
N PRO A 149 7.85 -7.31 4.30
CA PRO A 149 8.22 -8.11 5.46
C PRO A 149 7.05 -8.95 6.00
N VAL A 150 5.84 -8.39 6.00
CA VAL A 150 4.62 -9.04 6.51
C VAL A 150 4.20 -10.20 5.61
N ILE A 151 4.26 -10.03 4.29
CA ILE A 151 3.83 -11.07 3.33
C ILE A 151 4.93 -12.08 2.99
N SER A 152 6.20 -11.80 3.29
CA SER A 152 7.33 -12.68 2.98
C SER A 152 7.24 -14.05 3.67
N PHE A 153 7.72 -15.11 3.02
CA PHE A 153 7.72 -16.48 3.56
C PHE A 153 9.04 -16.83 4.30
N GLY A 154 9.62 -15.87 5.02
CA GLY A 154 10.85 -16.02 5.82
C GLY A 154 10.63 -16.57 7.24
N SER A 155 11.71 -16.95 7.92
CA SER A 155 11.66 -17.53 9.27
C SER A 155 11.80 -16.50 10.39
N LYS A 156 10.93 -16.65 11.41
CA LYS A 156 10.72 -15.80 12.60
C LYS A 156 10.01 -14.47 12.33
N LYS A 157 8.73 -14.44 12.69
CA LYS A 157 7.91 -13.24 12.81
C LYS A 157 7.39 -13.13 14.23
N GLU A 158 7.15 -11.92 14.68
CA GLU A 158 6.38 -11.69 15.91
C GLU A 158 4.94 -12.19 15.73
N GLN A 159 4.28 -12.54 16.83
CA GLN A 159 2.97 -13.18 16.81
C GLN A 159 1.90 -12.37 16.06
N GLU A 160 1.94 -11.05 16.16
CA GLU A 160 1.03 -10.16 15.42
C GLU A 160 1.28 -10.20 13.91
N THR A 161 2.54 -10.19 13.49
CA THR A 161 2.95 -10.24 12.08
C THR A 161 2.61 -11.60 11.46
N GLU A 162 2.70 -12.69 12.23
CA GLU A 162 2.29 -14.03 11.80
C GLU A 162 0.78 -14.15 11.60
N LYS A 163 -0.02 -13.53 12.47
CA LYS A 163 -1.47 -13.43 12.30
C LYS A 163 -1.82 -12.67 11.02
N LYS A 164 -1.24 -11.49 10.80
CA LYS A 164 -1.45 -10.68 9.58
C LYS A 164 -1.04 -11.44 8.31
N HIS A 165 0.05 -12.18 8.35
CA HIS A 165 0.49 -13.04 7.24
C HIS A 165 -0.53 -14.14 6.93
N SER A 166 -1.03 -14.83 7.96
CA SER A 166 -2.00 -15.91 7.81
C SER A 166 -3.31 -15.40 7.18
N GLU A 167 -3.79 -14.24 7.64
CA GLU A 167 -4.98 -13.59 7.08
C GLU A 167 -4.77 -13.17 5.61
N PHE A 168 -3.58 -12.67 5.26
CA PHE A 168 -3.21 -12.37 3.87
C PHE A 168 -3.27 -13.62 2.99
N VAL A 169 -2.70 -14.74 3.44
CA VAL A 169 -2.73 -16.01 2.70
C VAL A 169 -4.17 -16.47 2.50
N GLN A 170 -5.02 -16.41 3.53
CA GLN A 170 -6.44 -16.78 3.42
C GLN A 170 -7.21 -15.93 2.41
N ARG A 171 -6.94 -14.62 2.33
CA ARG A 171 -7.59 -13.74 1.35
C ARG A 171 -7.11 -13.96 -0.09
N MET A 172 -5.83 -14.27 -0.26
CA MET A 172 -5.37 -14.75 -1.55
C MET A 172 -6.06 -16.08 -1.90
N MET A 173 -6.28 -16.96 -0.93
CA MET A 173 -7.00 -18.22 -1.19
C MET A 173 -8.47 -18.00 -1.54
N SER A 174 -9.17 -17.04 -0.92
CA SER A 174 -10.54 -16.68 -1.32
C SER A 174 -10.62 -16.07 -2.73
N ARG A 175 -9.51 -15.55 -3.26
CA ARG A 175 -9.38 -15.11 -4.66
C ARG A 175 -9.09 -16.26 -5.65
N GLY A 176 -9.07 -17.51 -5.19
CA GLY A 176 -8.87 -18.69 -6.03
C GLY A 176 -7.42 -19.16 -6.14
N TYR A 177 -6.50 -18.57 -5.37
CA TYR A 177 -5.13 -19.08 -5.29
C TYR A 177 -5.03 -20.25 -4.30
N THR A 178 -4.15 -21.21 -4.58
CA THR A 178 -3.70 -22.20 -3.58
C THR A 178 -2.58 -21.60 -2.74
N GLU A 179 -2.41 -22.06 -1.51
CA GLU A 179 -1.30 -21.62 -0.64
C GLU A 179 0.08 -21.73 -1.34
N ARG A 180 0.30 -22.82 -2.10
CA ARG A 180 1.52 -23.01 -2.89
C ARG A 180 1.68 -21.97 -4.00
N GLN A 181 0.59 -21.55 -4.65
CA GLN A 181 0.62 -20.45 -5.62
C GLN A 181 0.92 -19.13 -4.92
N VAL A 182 0.29 -18.82 -3.79
CA VAL A 182 0.55 -17.60 -3.01
C VAL A 182 2.04 -17.48 -2.65
N ARG A 183 2.63 -18.54 -2.10
CA ARG A 183 4.06 -18.58 -1.79
C ARG A 183 4.93 -18.27 -3.01
N ARG A 184 4.70 -18.98 -4.12
CA ARG A 184 5.48 -18.80 -5.36
C ARG A 184 5.32 -17.40 -5.96
N LEU A 185 4.11 -16.84 -5.89
CA LEU A 185 3.80 -15.50 -6.37
C LEU A 185 4.56 -14.45 -5.59
N VAL A 186 4.47 -14.49 -4.26
CA VAL A 186 5.18 -13.55 -3.38
C VAL A 186 6.69 -13.66 -3.57
N GLU A 187 7.26 -14.88 -3.55
CA GLU A 187 8.70 -15.09 -3.77
C GLU A 187 9.18 -14.62 -5.15
N TRP A 188 8.36 -14.79 -6.19
CA TRP A 188 8.68 -14.29 -7.53
C TRP A 188 8.62 -12.77 -7.59
N TYR A 189 7.56 -12.17 -7.05
CA TYR A 189 7.37 -10.71 -7.01
C TYR A 189 8.50 -10.01 -6.27
N MET A 190 8.92 -10.56 -5.12
CA MET A 190 10.06 -10.07 -4.34
C MET A 190 11.35 -10.04 -5.17
N ARG A 191 11.64 -11.12 -5.92
CA ARG A 191 12.83 -11.19 -6.79
C ARG A 191 12.74 -10.24 -7.98
N ALA A 192 11.57 -10.12 -8.60
CA ALA A 192 11.35 -9.20 -9.71
C ALA A 192 11.58 -7.74 -9.29
N LYS A 193 11.20 -7.38 -8.06
CA LYS A 193 11.46 -6.05 -7.49
C LYS A 193 12.91 -5.80 -7.10
N GLN A 194 13.64 -6.81 -6.63
CA GLN A 194 15.07 -6.67 -6.30
C GLN A 194 15.98 -6.60 -7.53
N ALA A 195 15.51 -7.05 -8.69
CA ALA A 195 16.28 -7.11 -9.93
C ALA A 195 16.10 -5.90 -10.85
N GLY A 196 15.19 -4.97 -10.51
CA GLY A 196 14.95 -3.71 -11.22
C GLY A 196 15.33 -2.52 -10.36
#